data_AF-A0A6L7CLT9-F1
#
_entry.id   AF-A0A6L7CLT9-F1
#
_cell.length_a   1.000
_cell.length_b   1.000
_cell.length_c   1.000
_cell.angle_alpha   90.00
_cell.angle_beta   90.00
_cell.angle_gamma   90.00
#
_symmetry.space_group_name_H-M   'P 1'
#
loop_
_entity.id
_entity.type
_entity.pdbx_description
1 polymer ?
#
loop_
_entity_poly.entity_id
_entity_poly.type
_entity_poly.pdbx_seq_one_letter_code
_entity_poly.pdbx_strand_id
1 'polypeptide(L)'
;YRTAKTTMVVGKQRMPESRCYFYQDLMLPVLLDSLRGDWQANELARPLARLKAMDNNGLLRRTLAAWFRHNVQPLATSKALFIHRNTLEYRLNRISELTGLDLGNFDDRLLLYVALQLDEER
;
A
#
# COMPACT_ATOMS: atom_id res chain seq x y z
N TYR A 1 22.59 14.87 -3.52
CA TYR A 1 23.18 13.55 -3.19
C TYR A 1 22.23 12.62 -2.43
N ARG A 2 21.57 13.08 -1.35
CA ARG A 2 20.62 12.28 -0.54
C ARG A 2 19.53 11.58 -1.38
N THR A 3 18.84 12.33 -2.24
CA THR A 3 17.75 11.81 -3.07
C THR A 3 18.19 10.68 -3.99
N ALA A 4 19.31 10.82 -4.70
CA ALA A 4 19.83 9.76 -5.57
C ALA A 4 20.19 8.46 -4.82
N LYS A 5 20.80 8.59 -3.62
CA LYS A 5 21.13 7.44 -2.77
C LYS A 5 19.85 6.73 -2.30
N THR A 6 18.86 7.47 -1.81
CA THR A 6 17.59 6.89 -1.36
C THR A 6 16.81 6.28 -2.52
N THR A 7 16.74 6.95 -3.69
CA THR A 7 16.12 6.39 -4.91
C THR A 7 16.74 5.05 -5.30
N MET A 8 18.06 4.91 -5.22
CA MET A 8 18.72 3.63 -5.50
C MET A 8 18.35 2.53 -4.49
N VAL A 9 18.29 2.86 -3.19
CA VAL A 9 17.92 1.90 -2.14
C VAL A 9 16.46 1.44 -2.31
N VAL A 10 15.54 2.41 -2.40
CA VAL A 10 14.10 2.16 -2.56
C VAL A 10 13.81 1.44 -3.89
N GLY A 11 14.49 1.84 -4.97
CA GLY A 11 14.39 1.23 -6.29
C GLY A 11 14.81 -0.24 -6.27
N LYS A 12 15.96 -0.57 -5.68
CA LYS A 12 16.43 -1.96 -5.55
C LYS A 12 15.49 -2.84 -4.73
N GLN A 13 14.88 -2.30 -3.68
CA GLN A 13 13.94 -3.06 -2.85
C GLN A 13 12.64 -3.38 -3.61
N ARG A 14 12.12 -2.43 -4.38
CA ARG A 14 10.80 -2.56 -5.02
C ARG A 14 10.85 -3.15 -6.42
N MET A 15 11.96 -2.95 -7.13
CA MET A 15 12.15 -3.37 -8.52
C MET A 15 13.56 -3.94 -8.66
N PRO A 16 13.83 -5.13 -8.07
CA PRO A 16 15.16 -5.72 -8.04
C PRO A 16 15.71 -6.05 -9.44
N GLU A 17 14.82 -6.30 -10.40
CA GLU A 17 15.18 -6.62 -11.79
C GLU A 17 15.56 -5.39 -12.64
N SER A 18 15.25 -4.17 -12.19
CA SER A 18 15.54 -2.95 -12.93
C SER A 18 16.99 -2.50 -12.73
N ARG A 19 17.64 -2.04 -13.81
CA ARG A 19 19.05 -1.58 -13.77
C ARG A 19 19.20 -0.09 -13.49
N CYS A 20 18.14 0.70 -13.67
CA CYS A 20 18.11 2.14 -13.42
C CYS A 20 16.80 2.54 -12.74
N TYR A 21 16.86 3.61 -11.95
CA TYR A 21 15.73 4.12 -11.17
C TYR A 21 15.69 5.64 -11.27
N PHE A 22 14.51 6.18 -11.58
CA PHE A 22 14.29 7.61 -11.64
C PHE A 22 13.52 8.06 -10.40
N TYR A 23 13.94 9.19 -9.83
CA TYR A 23 13.29 9.75 -8.65
C TYR A 23 11.83 10.12 -8.91
N GLN A 24 11.50 10.61 -10.12
CA GLN A 24 10.14 11.04 -10.46
C GLN A 24 9.14 9.88 -10.39
N ASP A 25 9.55 8.67 -10.75
CA ASP A 25 8.72 7.45 -10.69
C ASP A 25 8.59 6.89 -9.27
N LEU A 26 9.54 7.24 -8.39
CA LEU A 26 9.66 6.72 -7.02
C LEU A 26 9.52 7.82 -5.97
N MET A 27 8.98 8.98 -6.34
CA MET A 27 9.02 10.18 -5.51
C MET A 27 8.40 9.93 -4.14
N LEU A 28 7.19 9.38 -4.11
CA LEU A 28 6.48 9.10 -2.87
C LEU A 28 7.22 8.10 -1.97
N PRO A 29 7.60 6.89 -2.41
CA PRO A 29 8.30 5.95 -1.53
C PRO A 29 9.69 6.44 -1.10
N VAL A 30 10.37 7.24 -1.93
CA VAL A 30 11.64 7.89 -1.55
C VAL A 30 11.45 8.95 -0.47
N LEU A 31 10.38 9.75 -0.54
CA LEU A 31 10.07 10.74 0.50
C LEU A 31 9.65 10.05 1.80
N LEU A 32 8.83 9.01 1.71
CA LEU A 32 8.36 8.24 2.88
C LEU A 32 9.49 7.46 3.56
N ASP A 33 10.54 7.06 2.84
CA ASP A 33 11.73 6.42 3.42
C ASP A 33 12.36 7.28 4.53
N SER A 34 12.32 8.60 4.38
CA SER A 34 12.87 9.53 5.39
C SER A 34 12.08 9.57 6.70
N LEU A 35 10.82 9.13 6.68
CA LEU A 35 9.96 9.03 7.86
C LEU A 35 10.12 7.69 8.59
N ARG A 36 10.79 6.70 7.97
CA ARG A 36 10.93 5.36 8.56
C ARG A 36 11.67 5.45 9.89
N GLY A 37 11.11 4.77 10.90
CA GLY A 37 11.65 4.74 12.26
C GLY A 37 11.21 5.91 13.14
N ASP A 38 10.49 6.90 12.62
CA ASP A 38 9.91 7.98 13.41
C ASP A 38 8.48 7.65 13.86
N TRP A 39 7.98 8.34 14.89
CA TRP A 39 6.65 8.09 15.45
C TRP A 39 5.53 8.34 14.41
N GLN A 40 5.71 9.28 13.50
CA GLN A 40 4.77 9.59 12.43
C GLN A 40 4.58 8.38 11.50
N ALA A 41 5.65 7.66 11.17
CA ALA A 41 5.52 6.45 10.35
C ALA A 41 4.75 5.36 11.10
N ASN A 42 4.97 5.23 12.41
CA ASN A 42 4.20 4.31 13.24
C ASN A 42 2.71 4.68 13.27
N GLU A 43 2.37 5.96 13.46
CA GLU A 43 0.98 6.45 13.41
C GLU A 43 0.31 6.17 12.06
N LEU A 44 0.99 6.51 10.97
CA LEU A 44 0.50 6.27 9.61
C LEU A 44 0.30 4.76 9.34
N ALA A 45 1.13 3.90 9.92
CA ALA A 45 1.04 2.45 9.75
C ALA A 45 -0.03 1.78 10.64
N ARG A 46 -0.55 2.45 11.68
CA ARG A 46 -1.50 1.84 12.65
C ARG A 46 -2.72 1.19 12.01
N PRO A 47 -3.41 1.79 11.01
CA PRO A 47 -4.56 1.14 10.39
C PRO A 47 -4.16 -0.17 9.69
N LEU A 48 -3.05 -0.15 8.95
CA LEU A 48 -2.55 -1.34 8.26
C LEU A 48 -2.05 -2.41 9.24
N ALA A 49 -1.45 -2.02 10.36
CA ALA A 49 -1.06 -2.96 11.42
C ALA A 49 -2.28 -3.70 11.99
N ARG A 50 -3.40 -3.00 12.22
CA ARG A 50 -4.69 -3.62 12.64
C ARG A 50 -5.21 -4.61 11.60
N LEU A 51 -5.13 -4.27 10.31
CA LEU A 51 -5.49 -5.19 9.23
C LEU A 51 -4.62 -6.46 9.27
N LYS A 52 -3.29 -6.30 9.33
CA LYS A 52 -2.33 -7.42 9.32
C LYS A 52 -2.53 -8.36 10.50
N ALA A 53 -2.86 -7.84 11.68
CA ALA A 53 -3.13 -8.65 12.86
C ALA A 53 -4.31 -9.62 12.69
N MET A 54 -5.24 -9.31 11.78
CA MET A 54 -6.47 -10.10 11.54
C MET A 54 -6.48 -10.78 10.15
N ASP A 55 -5.47 -10.54 9.32
CA ASP A 55 -5.33 -11.06 7.95
C ASP A 55 -4.20 -12.11 7.88
N ASN A 56 -4.42 -13.24 8.56
CA ASN A 56 -3.41 -14.29 8.76
C ASN A 56 -2.72 -14.79 7.48
N ASN A 57 -3.42 -14.77 6.35
CA ASN A 57 -2.91 -15.22 5.05
C ASN A 57 -2.57 -14.05 4.10
N GLY A 58 -2.61 -12.80 4.57
CA GLY A 58 -2.33 -11.61 3.79
C GLY A 58 -3.30 -11.41 2.61
N LEU A 59 -4.48 -12.03 2.61
CA LEU A 59 -5.43 -11.95 1.51
C LEU A 59 -6.02 -10.54 1.37
N LEU A 60 -6.40 -9.93 2.50
CA LEU A 60 -6.95 -8.59 2.51
C LEU A 60 -5.89 -7.55 2.16
N ARG A 61 -4.67 -7.69 2.69
CA ARG A 61 -3.52 -6.84 2.33
C ARG A 61 -3.23 -6.90 0.83
N ARG A 62 -3.20 -8.10 0.24
CA ARG A 62 -3.02 -8.28 -1.21
C ARG A 62 -4.17 -7.69 -2.02
N THR A 63 -5.40 -7.84 -1.54
CA THR A 63 -6.59 -7.23 -2.16
C THR A 63 -6.49 -5.71 -2.15
N LEU A 64 -6.08 -5.11 -1.03
CA LEU A 64 -5.88 -3.66 -0.91
C LEU A 64 -4.75 -3.15 -1.81
N ALA A 65 -3.64 -3.88 -1.90
CA ALA A 65 -2.54 -3.52 -2.81
C ALA A 65 -2.99 -3.56 -4.28
N ALA A 66 -3.75 -4.60 -4.69
CA ALA A 66 -4.33 -4.68 -6.02
C ALA A 66 -5.34 -3.55 -6.28
N TRP A 67 -6.18 -3.22 -5.29
CA TRP A 67 -7.14 -2.13 -5.36
C TRP A 67 -6.49 -0.80 -5.73
N PHE A 68 -5.41 -0.43 -5.04
CA PHE A 68 -4.67 0.79 -5.37
C PHE A 68 -3.90 0.68 -6.69
N ARG A 69 -3.30 -0.47 -7.00
CA ARG A 69 -2.58 -0.70 -8.27
C ARG A 69 -3.48 -0.51 -9.49
N HIS A 70 -4.76 -0.84 -9.35
CA HIS A 70 -5.77 -0.68 -10.39
C HIS A 70 -6.63 0.57 -10.20
N ASN A 71 -6.04 1.62 -9.60
CA ASN A 71 -6.63 2.95 -9.49
C ASN A 71 -8.03 2.95 -8.87
N VAL A 72 -8.28 2.09 -7.87
CA VAL A 72 -9.55 2.08 -7.13
C VAL A 72 -10.73 1.74 -8.08
N GLN A 73 -10.47 0.97 -9.14
CA GLN A 73 -11.49 0.53 -10.10
C GLN A 73 -11.97 -0.91 -9.80
N PRO A 74 -13.26 -1.12 -9.46
CA PRO A 74 -13.79 -2.44 -9.08
C PRO A 74 -13.56 -3.51 -10.15
N LEU A 75 -13.88 -3.19 -11.40
CA LEU A 75 -13.82 -4.14 -12.50
C LEU A 75 -12.38 -4.56 -12.83
N ALA A 76 -11.45 -3.60 -12.87
CA ALA A 76 -10.05 -3.88 -13.14
C ALA A 76 -9.41 -4.70 -12.01
N THR A 77 -9.72 -4.34 -10.76
CA THR A 77 -9.21 -5.03 -9.57
C THR A 77 -9.74 -6.47 -9.47
N SER A 78 -11.05 -6.67 -9.68
CA SER A 78 -11.65 -8.00 -9.59
C SER A 78 -11.08 -8.94 -10.67
N LYS A 79 -10.87 -8.43 -11.89
CA LYS A 79 -10.20 -9.17 -12.98
C LYS A 79 -8.76 -9.53 -12.62
N ALA A 80 -7.98 -8.59 -12.11
CA ALA A 80 -6.58 -8.82 -11.74
C ALA A 80 -6.41 -9.83 -10.60
N LEU A 81 -7.40 -9.91 -9.70
CA LEU A 81 -7.44 -10.87 -8.59
C LEU A 81 -8.12 -12.20 -8.96
N PHE A 82 -8.65 -12.34 -10.18
CA PHE A 82 -9.43 -13.50 -10.62
C PHE A 82 -10.63 -13.81 -9.69
N ILE A 83 -11.33 -12.78 -9.22
CA ILE A 83 -12.50 -12.90 -8.35
C ILE A 83 -13.71 -12.16 -8.92
N HIS A 84 -14.89 -12.49 -8.42
CA HIS A 84 -16.11 -11.74 -8.72
C HIS A 84 -16.13 -10.37 -8.03
N ARG A 85 -16.84 -9.40 -8.61
CA ARG A 85 -17.00 -8.04 -8.03
C ARG A 85 -17.55 -8.08 -6.61
N ASN A 86 -18.56 -8.90 -6.34
CA ASN A 86 -19.15 -9.03 -5.01
C ASN A 86 -18.13 -9.54 -3.97
N THR A 87 -17.23 -10.43 -4.38
CA THR A 87 -16.15 -10.91 -3.50
C THR A 87 -15.14 -9.80 -3.21
N LEU A 88 -14.81 -8.98 -4.21
CA LEU A 88 -13.98 -7.79 -4.00
C LEU A 88 -14.64 -6.83 -3.02
N GLU A 89 -15.92 -6.50 -3.23
CA GLU A 89 -16.68 -5.60 -2.37
C GLU A 89 -16.74 -6.09 -0.92
N TYR A 90 -17.03 -7.37 -0.71
CA TYR A 90 -16.96 -7.99 0.61
C TYR A 90 -15.59 -7.81 1.28
N ARG A 91 -14.50 -8.05 0.53
CA ARG A 91 -13.14 -7.88 1.07
C ARG A 91 -12.82 -6.42 1.38
N LEU A 92 -13.26 -5.48 0.55
CA LEU A 92 -13.09 -4.05 0.79
C LEU A 92 -13.86 -3.61 2.05
N ASN A 93 -15.11 -4.03 2.20
CA ASN A 93 -15.89 -3.75 3.41
C ASN A 93 -15.20 -4.33 4.65
N ARG A 94 -14.66 -5.55 4.56
CA ARG A 94 -13.90 -6.16 5.65
C ARG A 94 -12.62 -5.37 5.98
N ILE A 95 -11.93 -4.83 4.98
CA ILE A 95 -10.78 -3.94 5.19
C ILE A 95 -11.22 -2.67 5.92
N SER A 96 -12.32 -2.04 5.50
CA SER A 96 -12.87 -0.85 6.17
C SER A 96 -13.17 -1.14 7.64
N GLU A 97 -13.85 -2.25 7.95
CA GLU A 97 -14.15 -2.68 9.33
C GLU A 97 -12.90 -2.85 10.19
N LEU A 98 -11.89 -3.57 9.68
CA LEU A 98 -10.69 -3.90 10.45
C LEU A 98 -9.76 -2.71 10.67
N THR A 99 -9.73 -1.78 9.72
CA THR A 99 -8.89 -0.58 9.78
C THR A 99 -9.60 0.58 10.49
N GLY A 100 -10.93 0.57 10.52
CA GLY A 100 -11.77 1.67 11.00
C GLY A 100 -11.81 2.86 10.03
N LEU A 101 -11.48 2.63 8.75
CA LEU A 101 -11.37 3.66 7.72
C LEU A 101 -12.42 3.43 6.63
N ASP A 102 -12.99 4.50 6.10
CA ASP A 102 -13.95 4.45 5.02
C ASP A 102 -13.27 4.46 3.65
N LEU A 103 -13.27 3.32 2.95
CA LEU A 103 -12.75 3.22 1.59
C LEU A 103 -13.55 4.00 0.54
N GLY A 104 -14.71 4.58 0.89
CA GLY A 104 -15.44 5.58 0.12
C GLY A 104 -14.84 6.99 0.25
N ASN A 105 -14.18 7.30 1.37
CA ASN A 105 -13.53 8.57 1.63
C ASN A 105 -12.12 8.62 1.00
N PHE A 106 -11.75 9.79 0.45
CA PHE A 106 -10.45 9.95 -0.22
C PHE A 106 -9.27 9.98 0.76
N ASP A 107 -9.40 10.71 1.87
CA ASP A 107 -8.33 10.86 2.87
C ASP A 107 -8.01 9.53 3.54
N ASP A 108 -9.05 8.75 3.86
CA ASP A 108 -8.92 7.41 4.43
C ASP A 108 -8.23 6.42 3.47
N ARG A 109 -8.58 6.49 2.17
CA ARG A 109 -7.88 5.73 1.14
C ARG A 109 -6.42 6.17 1.01
N LEU A 110 -6.15 7.47 1.03
CA LEU A 110 -4.79 8.01 0.95
C LEU A 110 -3.95 7.55 2.15
N LEU A 111 -4.53 7.58 3.36
CA LEU A 111 -3.90 7.09 4.57
C LEU A 111 -3.53 5.61 4.44
N LEU A 112 -4.45 4.75 3.97
CA LEU A 112 -4.15 3.34 3.74
C LEU A 112 -3.11 3.11 2.64
N TYR A 113 -3.13 3.93 1.59
CA TYR A 113 -2.15 3.86 0.53
C TYR A 113 -0.75 4.21 1.06
N VAL A 114 -0.61 5.30 1.82
CA VAL A 114 0.65 5.69 2.47
C VAL A 114 1.11 4.62 3.46
N ALA A 115 0.20 4.08 4.27
CA ALA A 115 0.50 2.98 5.18
C ALA A 115 1.08 1.77 4.43
N LEU A 116 0.51 1.41 3.27
CA LEU A 116 1.04 0.34 2.42
C LEU A 116 2.41 0.69 1.82
N GLN A 117 2.70 1.96 1.53
CA GLN A 117 4.03 2.37 1.05
C GLN A 117 5.10 2.27 2.15
N LEU A 118 4.70 2.48 3.41
CA LEU A 118 5.56 2.36 4.59
C LEU A 118 5.74 0.91 5.05
N ASP A 119 4.79 0.01 4.73
CA ASP A 119 4.88 -1.42 5.04
C ASP A 119 6.13 -2.01 4.36
N GLU A 120 6.99 -2.63 5.16
CA GLU A 120 8.08 -3.42 4.61
C GLU A 120 7.46 -4.68 4.00
N GLU A 121 7.61 -4.87 2.69
CA GLU A 121 7.49 -6.19 2.07
C GLU A 121 8.60 -7.08 2.67
N ARG A 122 8.30 -7.72 3.79
CA ARG A 122 9.01 -8.88 4.31
C ARG A 122 8.09 -10.08 4.24
#